data_AF-A0A2D5EU85-F1
#
_entry.id   AF-A0A2D5EU85-F1
#
_cell.length_a   1.000
_cell.length_b   1.000
_cell.length_c   1.000
_cell.angle_alpha   90.00
_cell.angle_beta   90.00
_cell.angle_gamma   90.00
#
_symmetry.space_group_name_H-M   'P 1'
#
loop_
_entity.id
_entity.type
_entity.pdbx_description
1 polymer ?
#
loop_
_entity_poly.entity_id
_entity_poly.type
_entity_poly.pdbx_seq_one_letter_code
_entity_poly.pdbx_strand_id
1 'polypeptide(L)'
;MSELDDADLLDRFVEALAKGEASDPERWAEAEGVTLDDELRGALELLVSLQGAAESVQLDAGLGGGAASLPETLDAPADGSSGAAPPRRFLDAGTRLGECVVEALLGYGGMGEVYRA
;
A
#
# COMPACT_ATOMS: atom_id res chain seq x y z
N MET A 1 15.48 -6.52 32.95
CA MET A 1 15.36 -7.04 31.58
C MET A 1 14.07 -6.43 31.07
N SER A 2 14.17 -5.45 30.18
CA SER A 2 12.95 -4.88 29.58
C SER A 2 12.34 -5.99 28.74
N GLU A 3 11.17 -6.47 29.16
CA GLU A 3 10.28 -7.23 28.29
C GLU A 3 10.05 -6.35 27.06
N LEU A 4 10.53 -6.78 25.89
CA LEU A 4 10.16 -6.14 24.64
C LEU A 4 8.68 -6.42 24.47
N ASP A 5 7.86 -5.37 24.56
CA ASP A 5 6.42 -5.42 24.30
C ASP A 5 6.20 -6.01 22.90
N ASP A 6 5.17 -6.85 22.73
CA ASP A 6 4.81 -7.48 21.44
C ASP A 6 4.68 -6.46 20.30
N ALA A 7 4.28 -5.22 20.62
CA ALA A 7 4.22 -4.11 19.67
C ALA A 7 5.59 -3.73 19.08
N ASP A 8 6.66 -3.77 19.87
CA ASP A 8 8.03 -3.45 19.41
C ASP A 8 8.56 -4.57 18.51
N LEU A 9 8.25 -5.83 18.87
CA LEU A 9 8.59 -6.99 18.04
C LEU A 9 7.89 -6.95 16.68
N LEU A 10 6.60 -6.59 16.65
CA LEU A 10 5.85 -6.45 15.40
C LEU A 10 6.40 -5.31 14.53
N ASP A 11 6.77 -4.16 15.12
CA ASP A 11 7.37 -3.05 14.38
C ASP A 11 8.71 -3.45 13.74
N ARG A 12 9.57 -4.15 14.49
CA ARG A 12 10.83 -4.69 13.96
C ARG A 12 10.62 -5.72 12.87
N PHE A 13 9.62 -6.59 13.02
CA PHE A 13 9.29 -7.56 11.98
C PHE A 13 8.85 -6.87 10.70
N VAL A 14 7.98 -5.84 10.79
CA VAL A 14 7.56 -5.03 9.64
C VAL A 14 8.75 -4.36 8.96
N GLU A 15 9.69 -3.81 9.72
CA GLU A 15 10.90 -3.20 9.15
C GLU A 15 11.77 -4.23 8.41
N ALA A 16 11.94 -5.42 8.99
CA ALA A 16 12.70 -6.51 8.37
C ALA A 16 11.99 -7.08 7.12
N LEU A 17 10.65 -7.12 7.16
CA LEU A 17 9.79 -7.49 6.04
C LEU A 17 9.91 -6.51 4.87
N ALA A 18 9.94 -5.20 5.15
CA ALA A 18 10.15 -4.16 4.15
C ALA A 18 11.54 -4.23 3.49
N LYS A 19 12.55 -4.76 4.20
CA LYS A 19 13.90 -5.01 3.68
C LYS A 19 14.04 -6.35 2.95
N GLY A 20 13.01 -7.21 2.98
CA GLY A 20 13.04 -8.56 2.43
C GLY A 20 13.85 -9.56 3.27
N GLU A 21 14.11 -9.25 4.54
CA GLU A 21 14.92 -10.06 5.45
C GLU A 21 14.08 -11.02 6.31
N ALA A 22 12.77 -10.79 6.41
CA ALA A 22 11.87 -11.50 7.33
C ALA A 22 10.66 -12.16 6.64
N SER A 23 10.86 -12.79 5.48
CA SER A 23 9.78 -13.50 4.77
C SER A 23 9.26 -14.77 5.48
N ASP A 24 9.98 -15.23 6.50
CA ASP A 24 9.63 -16.42 7.29
C ASP A 24 9.61 -16.05 8.79
N PRO A 25 8.43 -16.06 9.43
CA PRO A 25 8.28 -15.54 10.79
C PRO A 25 8.97 -16.40 11.85
N GLU A 26 9.00 -17.73 11.68
CA GLU A 26 9.69 -18.63 12.62
C GLU A 26 11.20 -18.43 12.55
N ARG A 27 11.76 -18.38 11.33
CA ARG A 27 13.18 -18.15 11.12
C ARG A 27 13.66 -16.79 11.63
N TRP A 28 12.84 -15.76 11.47
CA TRP A 28 13.14 -14.43 11.98
C TRP A 28 13.13 -14.40 13.52
N ALA A 29 12.14 -15.02 14.15
CA ALA A 29 12.05 -15.08 15.61
C ALA A 29 13.20 -15.87 16.23
N GLU A 30 13.64 -16.97 15.58
CA GLU A 30 14.85 -17.70 15.99
C GLU A 30 16.11 -16.82 15.92
N ALA A 31 16.24 -15.96 14.91
CA ALA A 31 17.37 -15.05 14.76
C ALA A 31 17.38 -13.92 15.80
N GLU A 32 16.19 -13.42 16.16
CA GLU A 32 16.02 -12.41 17.22
C GLU A 32 16.03 -13.02 18.64
N GLY A 33 16.04 -14.36 18.75
CA GLY A 33 16.03 -15.07 20.04
C GLY A 33 14.69 -14.95 20.78
N VAL A 34 13.60 -14.78 20.03
CA VAL A 34 12.23 -14.59 20.53
C VAL A 34 11.48 -15.92 20.47
N THR A 35 10.74 -16.23 21.52
CA THR A 35 9.81 -17.37 21.51
C THR A 35 8.47 -16.90 20.99
N LEU A 36 7.97 -17.53 19.93
CA LEU A 36 6.66 -17.20 19.36
C LEU A 36 5.55 -17.96 20.06
N ASP A 37 4.70 -17.24 20.77
CA ASP A 37 3.38 -17.73 21.17
C ASP A 37 2.43 -17.80 19.96
N ASP A 38 1.34 -18.55 20.10
CA ASP A 38 0.39 -18.83 19.00
C ASP A 38 -0.24 -17.56 18.42
N GLU A 39 -0.54 -16.58 19.29
CA GLU A 39 -1.09 -15.29 18.90
C GLU A 39 -0.09 -14.45 18.10
N LEU A 40 1.16 -14.36 18.59
CA LEU A 40 2.22 -13.61 17.92
C LEU A 40 2.57 -14.25 16.58
N ARG A 41 2.64 -15.59 16.50
CA ARG A 41 2.83 -16.33 15.24
C ARG A 41 1.76 -15.94 14.21
N GLY A 42 0.48 -15.97 14.62
CA GLY A 42 -0.63 -15.59 13.75
C GLY A 42 -0.55 -14.13 13.28
N ALA A 43 -0.13 -13.21 14.15
CA ALA A 43 0.05 -11.81 13.78
C ALA A 43 1.17 -11.63 12.74
N LEU A 44 2.30 -12.33 12.88
CA LEU A 44 3.39 -12.27 11.91
C LEU A 44 2.99 -12.88 10.56
N GLU A 45 2.28 -14.01 10.55
CA GLU A 45 1.77 -14.63 9.31
C GLU A 45 0.78 -13.71 8.56
N LEU A 46 -0.05 -12.97 9.31
CA LEU A 46 -0.95 -11.96 8.73
C LEU A 46 -0.17 -10.82 8.07
N LEU A 47 0.93 -10.36 8.69
CA LEU A 47 1.79 -9.31 8.12
C LEU A 47 2.47 -9.76 6.83
N VAL A 48 3.01 -10.99 6.79
CA VAL A 48 3.59 -11.58 5.57
C VAL A 48 2.53 -11.67 4.46
N SER A 49 1.34 -12.16 4.79
CA SER A 49 0.22 -12.26 3.84
C SER A 49 -0.22 -10.90 3.31
N LEU A 50 -0.28 -9.89 4.18
CA LEU A 50 -0.64 -8.53 3.80
C LEU A 50 0.41 -7.89 2.88
N GLN A 51 1.70 -8.10 3.15
CA GLN A 51 2.77 -7.61 2.28
C GLN A 51 2.73 -8.29 0.92
N GLY A 52 2.58 -9.62 0.86
CA GLY A 52 2.44 -10.33 -0.40
C GLY A 52 1.23 -9.86 -1.21
N ALA A 53 0.11 -9.54 -0.54
CA ALA A 53 -1.05 -8.92 -1.18
C ALA A 53 -0.76 -7.50 -1.67
N ALA A 54 -0.05 -6.68 -0.89
CA ALA A 54 0.36 -5.34 -1.29
C ALA A 54 1.30 -5.35 -2.51
N GLU A 55 2.28 -6.25 -2.54
CA GLU A 55 3.16 -6.46 -3.70
C GLU A 55 2.39 -6.96 -4.92
N SER A 56 1.42 -7.87 -4.72
CA SER A 56 0.56 -8.37 -5.80
C SER A 56 -0.32 -7.26 -6.39
N VAL A 57 -0.86 -6.36 -5.55
CA VAL A 57 -1.61 -5.17 -5.99
C VAL A 57 -0.70 -4.19 -6.73
N GLN A 58 0.55 -4.02 -6.29
CA GLN A 58 1.54 -3.16 -6.97
C GLN A 58 1.94 -3.73 -8.35
N LEU A 59 2.05 -5.05 -8.46
CA LEU A 59 2.33 -5.78 -9.70
C LEU A 59 1.15 -5.70 -10.69
N ASP A 60 -0.08 -5.83 -10.22
CA ASP A 60 -1.30 -5.70 -11.05
C ASP A 60 -1.54 -4.24 -11.48
N ALA A 61 -1.14 -3.27 -10.64
CA ALA A 61 -1.19 -1.85 -10.96
C ALA A 61 -0.10 -1.37 -11.94
N GLY A 62 0.84 -2.24 -12.36
CA GLY A 62 1.84 -1.89 -13.37
C GLY A 62 2.78 -0.74 -12.95
N LEU A 63 3.08 -0.61 -11.66
CA LEU A 63 4.08 0.35 -11.15
C LEU A 63 5.23 -0.43 -10.52
N GLY A 64 6.14 -0.90 -11.37
CA GLY A 64 7.50 -1.22 -10.94
C GLY A 64 8.18 0.05 -10.45
N GLY A 65 8.21 0.27 -9.15
CA GLY A 65 8.89 1.38 -8.52
C GLY A 65 9.03 1.11 -7.04
N GLY A 66 10.22 0.66 -6.63
CA GLY A 66 10.53 0.21 -5.28
C GLY A 66 10.25 1.23 -4.19
N ALA A 67 10.32 0.72 -2.96
CA ALA A 67 10.31 1.46 -1.72
C ALA A 67 11.03 2.82 -1.86
N ALA A 68 10.28 3.91 -1.69
CA ALA A 68 10.82 5.18 -1.25
C ALA A 68 9.66 6.01 -0.66
N SER A 69 9.75 6.20 0.65
CA SER A 69 9.30 7.35 1.43
C SER A 69 8.05 8.09 0.95
N LEU A 70 7.05 8.18 1.82
CA LEU A 70 6.12 9.30 1.81
C LEU A 70 6.91 10.62 1.69
N PRO A 71 6.56 11.49 0.74
CA PRO A 71 6.66 12.91 0.96
C PRO A 71 5.25 13.46 1.17
N GLU A 72 5.03 14.05 2.35
CA GLU A 72 4.09 15.16 2.46
C GLU A 72 4.27 16.10 1.26
N THR A 73 3.16 16.48 0.65
CA THR A 73 2.95 17.70 -0.16
C THR A 73 4.10 18.14 -1.06
N LEU A 74 3.96 18.07 -2.38
CA LEU A 74 4.34 19.15 -3.30
C LEU A 74 3.96 18.78 -4.75
N ASP A 75 3.19 19.68 -5.35
CA ASP A 75 3.27 20.13 -6.75
C ASP A 75 3.67 19.11 -7.84
N ALA A 76 2.74 18.90 -8.78
CA ALA A 76 3.08 18.66 -10.18
C ALA A 76 4.10 19.72 -10.68
N PRO A 77 4.83 19.56 -11.81
CA PRO A 77 4.65 18.57 -12.88
C PRO A 77 5.98 17.96 -13.41
N ALA A 78 5.93 16.85 -14.16
CA ALA A 78 6.89 16.64 -15.27
C ALA A 78 6.50 15.46 -16.17
N ASP A 79 6.37 15.82 -17.43
CA ASP A 79 6.17 15.01 -18.64
C ASP A 79 7.33 14.01 -18.88
N GLY A 80 7.01 12.80 -19.34
CA GLY A 80 7.97 11.74 -19.70
C GLY A 80 7.34 10.66 -20.57
N SER A 81 7.27 10.93 -21.88
CA SER A 81 6.58 10.17 -22.95
C SER A 81 6.94 8.67 -23.11
N SER A 82 5.91 7.81 -23.18
CA SER A 82 5.63 6.98 -24.37
C SER A 82 4.31 6.24 -24.26
N GLY A 83 3.38 6.58 -25.16
CA GLY A 83 2.03 6.03 -25.24
C GLY A 83 1.00 7.03 -24.75
N ALA A 84 0.83 8.16 -25.45
CA ALA A 84 -0.22 9.13 -25.16
C ALA A 84 -1.59 8.46 -25.37
N ALA A 85 -2.12 7.84 -24.30
CA ALA A 85 -3.54 7.63 -24.15
C ALA A 85 -4.21 9.01 -24.32
N PRO A 86 -5.34 9.11 -25.05
CA PRO A 86 -6.04 10.37 -25.18
C PRO A 86 -6.25 10.97 -23.79
N PRO A 87 -6.14 12.30 -23.61
CA PRO A 87 -6.34 12.91 -22.30
C PRO A 87 -7.69 12.44 -21.77
N ARG A 88 -7.66 11.66 -20.68
CA ARG A 88 -8.88 11.15 -20.05
C ARG A 88 -9.70 12.37 -19.66
N ARG A 89 -10.83 12.55 -20.33
CA ARG A 89 -11.76 13.64 -20.04
C ARG A 89 -12.65 13.19 -18.90
N PHE A 90 -12.26 13.56 -17.69
CA PHE A 90 -13.11 13.43 -16.52
C PHE A 90 -14.33 14.33 -16.63
N LEU A 91 -15.41 13.97 -15.95
CA LEU A 91 -16.57 14.85 -15.81
C LEU A 91 -16.21 16.07 -14.97
N ASP A 92 -16.54 17.25 -15.47
CA ASP A 92 -16.39 18.50 -14.75
C ASP A 92 -17.42 18.61 -13.62
N ALA A 93 -17.06 19.35 -12.56
CA ALA A 93 -18.01 19.73 -11.52
C ALA A 93 -19.19 20.51 -12.14
N GLY A 94 -20.41 20.19 -11.70
CA GLY A 94 -21.66 20.67 -12.27
C GLY A 94 -22.22 19.82 -13.40
N THR A 95 -21.49 18.78 -13.86
CA THR A 95 -22.02 17.86 -14.88
C THR A 95 -23.19 17.07 -14.31
N ARG A 96 -24.33 17.07 -15.01
CA ARG A 96 -25.55 16.37 -14.57
C ARG A 96 -25.64 14.98 -15.19
N LEU A 97 -25.78 13.97 -14.34
CA LEU A 97 -26.02 12.58 -14.72
C LEU A 97 -27.37 12.15 -14.17
N GLY A 98 -28.41 12.30 -14.99
CA GLY A 98 -29.80 12.06 -14.56
C GLY A 98 -30.23 13.05 -13.48
N GLU A 99 -30.51 12.55 -12.28
CA GLU A 99 -30.87 13.37 -11.11
C GLU A 99 -29.67 13.88 -10.30
N CYS A 100 -28.48 13.29 -10.48
CA CYS A 100 -27.27 13.63 -9.74
C CYS A 100 -26.43 14.71 -10.44
N VAL A 101 -25.68 15.51 -9.67
CA VAL A 101 -24.81 16.58 -10.19
C VAL A 101 -23.41 16.41 -9.62
N VAL A 102 -22.42 16.16 -10.48
CA VAL A 102 -21.03 15.95 -10.05
C VAL A 102 -20.53 17.14 -9.24
N GLU A 103 -20.18 16.94 -7.97
CA GLU A 103 -19.53 17.94 -7.13
C GLU A 103 -18.00 17.89 -7.28
N ALA A 104 -17.43 16.68 -7.26
CA ALA A 104 -15.98 16.45 -7.36
C ALA A 104 -15.64 15.01 -7.74
N LEU A 105 -14.47 14.82 -8.38
CA LEU A 105 -13.84 13.50 -8.56
C LEU A 105 -13.17 13.07 -7.25
N LEU A 106 -13.54 11.90 -6.72
CA LEU A 106 -12.97 11.34 -5.50
C LEU A 106 -11.80 10.38 -5.78
N GLY A 107 -11.82 9.72 -6.94
CA GLY A 107 -10.75 8.80 -7.33
C GLY A 107 -11.00 8.19 -8.71
N TYR A 108 -9.95 7.70 -9.34
CA TYR A 108 -10.00 7.01 -10.63
C TYR A 108 -9.00 5.85 -10.66
N GLY A 109 -9.32 4.76 -11.37
CA GLY A 109 -8.44 3.58 -11.45
C GLY A 109 -9.02 2.43 -12.27
N GLY A 110 -8.50 1.21 -12.07
CA GLY A 110 -8.92 0.00 -12.80
C GLY A 110 -10.40 -0.38 -12.63
N MET A 111 -11.08 0.18 -11.62
CA MET A 111 -12.51 0.00 -11.38
C MET A 111 -13.39 1.15 -11.93
N GLY A 112 -12.81 2.12 -12.63
CA GLY A 112 -13.52 3.29 -13.17
C GLY A 112 -13.29 4.57 -12.36
N GLU A 113 -14.20 5.52 -12.52
CA GLU A 113 -14.16 6.85 -11.92
C GLU A 113 -15.22 6.97 -10.83
N VAL A 114 -14.84 7.49 -9.67
CA VAL A 114 -15.75 7.69 -8.52
C VAL A 114 -15.97 9.18 -8.32
N TYR A 115 -17.22 9.60 -8.48
CA TYR A 115 -17.63 10.98 -8.31
C TYR A 115 -18.49 11.15 -7.07
N ARG A 116 -18.28 12.26 -6.38
CA ARG A 116 -19.24 12.82 -5.43
C ARG A 116 -20.30 13.56 -6.24
N ALA A 117 -21.58 13.33 -5.96
CA ALA A 117 -22.68 13.90 -6.73
C ALA A 117 -23.89 14.27 -5.86
#